data_AF-A0A9Q0LQE6-F1
#
_entry.id   AF-A0A9Q0LQE6-F1
#
_cell.length_a   1.000
_cell.length_b   1.000
_cell.length_c   1.000
_cell.angle_alpha   90.00
_cell.angle_beta   90.00
_cell.angle_gamma   90.00
#
_symmetry.space_group_name_H-M   'P 1'
#
loop_
_entity.id
_entity.type
_entity.pdbx_description
1 polymer ?
#
loop_
_entity_poly.entity_id
_entity_poly.type
_entity_poly.pdbx_seq_one_letter_code
_entity_poly.pdbx_strand_id
1 'polypeptide(L)'
;MKSNQNSPKIPKIKSQIEIGIDNFDSKNSQNPIFTEKITLEACLKEGILPKELIFIPLSHFQNGKEDGIISQMKFEHFEKRRLKKIEDVKKQKEKILREREKEREKKNENENEKKMKSKKKKKKKKKKKKIQQLKENQILQRRKAKELEDLISQELQSLEIEEKNREREEKERLEDLRKKKEKEKKIRKALEIRREQEEKRRKKLEEEERKMQQKYLEQLKK
;
A
#
# COMPACT_ATOMS: atom_id res chain seq x y z
N MET A 1 -8.28 11.27 -36.06
CA MET A 1 -7.53 12.54 -36.02
C MET A 1 -6.06 12.23 -35.84
N LYS A 2 -5.24 12.32 -36.91
CA LYS A 2 -3.80 12.05 -36.87
C LYS A 2 -3.07 13.40 -36.79
N SER A 3 -2.50 13.74 -35.64
CA SER A 3 -1.73 14.97 -35.45
C SER A 3 -0.34 14.84 -36.08
N ASN A 4 -0.09 15.68 -37.08
CA ASN A 4 1.16 15.76 -37.84
C ASN A 4 2.22 16.50 -36.99
N GLN A 5 3.31 15.82 -36.61
CA GLN A 5 4.45 16.42 -35.91
C GLN A 5 5.61 16.61 -36.86
N ASN A 6 5.63 17.73 -37.58
CA ASN A 6 6.81 18.23 -38.28
C ASN A 6 7.39 19.41 -37.48
N SER A 7 8.33 19.13 -36.60
CA SER A 7 9.14 20.17 -35.95
C SER A 7 10.38 20.48 -36.80
N PRO A 8 10.65 21.76 -37.09
CA PRO A 8 11.77 22.17 -37.94
C PRO A 8 13.13 21.91 -37.26
N LYS A 9 14.05 21.28 -37.99
CA LYS A 9 15.44 21.06 -37.56
C LYS A 9 16.22 22.39 -37.62
N ILE A 10 16.56 22.92 -36.45
CA ILE A 10 17.42 24.11 -36.33
C ILE A 10 18.86 23.72 -36.72
N PRO A 11 19.52 24.46 -37.62
CA PRO A 11 20.90 24.18 -38.03
C PRO A 11 21.89 24.46 -36.89
N LYS A 12 22.83 23.53 -36.66
CA LYS A 12 23.91 23.65 -35.69
C LYS A 12 24.89 24.75 -36.14
N ILE A 13 24.88 25.87 -35.43
CA ILE A 13 25.83 26.97 -35.59
C ILE A 13 27.23 26.45 -35.24
N LYS A 14 28.19 26.65 -36.14
CA LYS A 14 29.60 26.28 -35.96
C LYS A 14 30.14 26.91 -34.66
N SER A 15 30.80 26.12 -33.83
CA SER A 15 31.41 26.54 -32.56
C SER A 15 32.33 27.73 -32.79
N GLN A 16 31.93 28.91 -32.28
CA GLN A 16 32.82 30.06 -32.19
C GLN A 16 34.03 29.67 -31.34
N ILE A 17 35.24 29.96 -31.81
CA ILE A 17 36.48 29.73 -31.07
C ILE A 17 36.43 30.63 -29.83
N GLU A 18 36.42 30.03 -28.64
CA GLU A 18 36.45 30.77 -27.37
C GLU A 18 37.86 31.30 -27.12
N ILE A 19 38.04 32.61 -27.24
CA ILE A 19 39.30 33.30 -26.97
C ILE A 19 39.27 33.77 -25.53
N GLY A 20 40.13 33.16 -24.73
CA GLY A 20 40.33 33.42 -23.31
C GLY A 20 41.62 34.15 -23.00
N ILE A 21 41.76 34.66 -21.78
CA ILE A 21 42.99 35.35 -21.34
C ILE A 21 44.25 34.47 -21.37
N ASP A 22 44.09 33.15 -21.31
CA ASP A 22 45.20 32.19 -21.30
C ASP A 22 45.65 31.79 -22.70
N ASN A 23 44.74 31.81 -23.68
CA ASN A 23 44.99 31.45 -25.07
C ASN A 23 45.18 32.68 -25.96
N PHE A 24 45.20 33.86 -25.35
CA PHE A 24 45.32 35.14 -26.05
C PHE A 24 46.79 35.43 -26.36
N ASP A 25 47.13 35.41 -27.65
CA ASP A 25 48.42 35.92 -28.11
C ASP A 25 48.38 37.44 -28.20
N SER A 26 48.92 38.08 -27.17
CA SER A 26 48.95 39.54 -27.09
C SER A 26 49.82 40.22 -28.14
N LYS A 27 50.79 39.54 -28.74
CA LYS A 27 51.70 40.17 -29.71
C LYS A 27 51.22 40.05 -31.15
N ASN A 28 50.52 38.97 -31.49
CA ASN A 28 50.13 38.67 -32.87
C ASN A 28 48.66 38.96 -33.20
N SER A 29 47.80 39.18 -32.19
CA SER A 29 46.37 39.40 -32.43
C SER A 29 46.06 40.89 -32.55
N GLN A 30 45.72 41.37 -33.75
CA GLN A 30 45.14 42.70 -33.92
C GLN A 30 43.68 42.68 -33.44
N ASN A 31 43.37 43.46 -32.39
CA ASN A 31 42.02 43.62 -31.83
C ASN A 31 41.29 42.30 -31.46
N PRO A 32 41.87 41.49 -30.56
CA PRO A 32 41.19 40.31 -30.01
C PRO A 32 39.84 40.68 -29.38
N ILE A 33 38.80 39.90 -29.66
CA ILE A 33 37.55 39.95 -28.90
C ILE A 33 37.57 38.77 -27.94
N PHE A 34 37.67 39.05 -26.64
CA PHE A 34 37.53 38.01 -25.62
C PHE A 34 36.10 37.48 -25.63
N THR A 35 35.93 36.21 -25.95
CA THR A 35 34.64 35.52 -26.02
C THR A 35 34.43 34.55 -24.87
N GLU A 36 35.50 34.18 -24.15
CA GLU A 36 35.40 33.34 -22.97
C GLU A 36 34.65 34.06 -21.84
N LYS A 37 33.49 33.50 -21.45
CA LYS A 37 32.62 34.07 -20.41
C LYS A 37 33.32 34.29 -19.07
N ILE A 38 34.21 33.36 -18.70
CA ILE A 38 34.92 33.43 -17.41
C ILE A 38 35.96 34.55 -17.43
N THR A 39 36.65 34.73 -18.56
CA THR A 39 37.55 35.88 -18.74
C THR A 39 36.79 37.20 -18.68
N LEU A 40 35.62 37.30 -19.34
CA LEU A 40 34.79 38.50 -19.26
C LEU A 40 34.31 38.79 -17.83
N GLU A 41 33.91 37.75 -17.08
CA GLU A 41 33.54 37.89 -15.67
C GLU A 41 34.73 38.32 -14.80
N ALA A 42 35.93 37.77 -15.05
CA ALA A 42 37.14 38.15 -14.33
C ALA A 42 37.49 39.63 -14.58
N CYS A 43 37.46 40.08 -15.84
CA CYS A 43 37.63 41.48 -16.21
C CYS A 43 36.63 42.39 -15.48
N LEU A 44 35.35 42.00 -15.46
CA LEU A 44 34.31 42.76 -14.79
C LEU A 44 34.54 42.87 -13.28
N LYS A 45 34.94 41.77 -12.61
CA LYS A 45 35.20 41.77 -11.16
C LYS A 45 36.42 42.59 -10.76
N GLU A 46 37.46 42.62 -11.60
CA GLU A 46 38.65 43.46 -11.38
C GLU A 46 38.45 44.92 -11.83
N GLY A 47 37.31 45.25 -12.47
CA GLY A 47 37.05 46.59 -13.01
C GLY A 47 37.96 46.94 -14.20
N ILE A 48 38.47 45.94 -14.91
CA ILE A 48 39.39 46.10 -16.06
C ILE A 48 38.59 45.96 -17.35
N LEU A 49 38.75 46.91 -18.27
CA LEU A 49 38.13 46.80 -19.59
C LEU A 49 38.94 45.83 -20.46
N PRO A 50 38.30 44.92 -21.22
CA PRO A 50 39.02 43.96 -22.05
C PRO A 50 40.00 44.61 -23.04
N LYS A 51 39.68 45.83 -23.51
CA LYS A 51 40.55 46.61 -24.41
C LYS A 51 41.89 47.01 -23.78
N GLU A 52 41.95 47.14 -22.46
CA GLU A 52 43.17 47.52 -21.73
C GLU A 52 44.19 46.39 -21.62
N LEU A 53 43.81 45.16 -21.98
CA LEU A 53 44.68 44.00 -22.01
C LEU A 53 45.40 43.85 -23.36
N ILE A 54 44.94 44.56 -24.38
CA ILE A 54 45.44 44.51 -25.75
C ILE A 54 46.80 45.22 -25.82
N PHE A 55 47.76 44.59 -26.50
CA PHE A 55 49.06 45.19 -26.75
C PHE A 55 48.93 46.38 -27.70
N ILE A 56 49.61 47.47 -27.36
CA ILE A 56 49.68 48.65 -28.21
C ILE A 56 51.15 48.84 -28.62
N PRO A 57 51.47 48.85 -29.92
CA PRO A 57 52.85 48.95 -30.38
C PRO A 57 53.46 50.32 -30.04
N LEU A 58 54.79 50.37 -29.90
CA LEU A 58 55.56 51.59 -29.61
C LEU A 58 55.25 52.74 -30.58
N SER A 59 54.97 52.43 -31.85
CA SER A 59 54.60 53.41 -32.88
C SER A 59 53.36 54.25 -32.53
N HIS A 60 52.46 53.72 -31.69
CA HIS A 60 51.29 54.47 -31.22
C HIS A 60 51.65 55.56 -30.19
N PHE A 61 52.81 55.47 -29.56
CA PHE A 61 53.29 56.43 -28.57
C PHE A 61 54.20 57.50 -29.18
N GLN A 62 54.65 57.30 -30.43
CA GLN A 62 55.48 58.25 -31.16
C GLN A 62 54.62 59.37 -31.75
N ASN A 63 54.55 60.50 -31.04
CA ASN A 63 54.05 61.74 -31.62
C ASN A 63 55.20 62.42 -32.37
N GLY A 64 55.04 62.80 -33.64
CA GLY A 64 56.13 63.30 -34.50
C GLY A 64 56.87 64.58 -34.04
N LYS A 65 56.58 65.10 -32.84
CA LYS A 65 57.26 66.22 -32.18
C LYS A 65 57.90 65.85 -30.83
N GLU A 66 57.72 64.62 -30.35
CA GLU A 66 58.24 64.14 -29.07
C GLU A 66 59.57 63.39 -29.24
N ASP A 67 60.45 63.51 -28.25
CA ASP A 67 61.71 62.76 -28.19
C ASP A 67 61.43 61.24 -28.10
N GLY A 68 62.26 60.44 -28.78
CA GLY A 68 62.15 58.99 -28.81
C GLY A 68 62.25 58.36 -27.41
N ILE A 69 63.04 58.97 -26.52
CA ILE A 69 63.21 58.53 -25.12
C ILE A 69 61.88 58.64 -24.36
N ILE A 70 61.15 59.75 -24.54
CA ILE A 70 59.86 59.99 -23.87
C ILE A 70 58.81 58.97 -24.37
N SER A 71 58.79 58.70 -25.68
CA SER A 71 57.89 57.72 -26.28
C SER A 71 58.15 56.31 -25.74
N GLN A 72 59.42 55.93 -25.58
CA GLN A 72 59.81 54.65 -25.01
C GLN A 72 59.39 54.53 -23.53
N MET A 73 59.61 55.56 -22.71
CA MET A 73 59.18 55.56 -21.31
C MET A 73 57.65 55.40 -21.17
N LYS A 74 56.87 56.07 -22.02
CA LYS A 74 55.40 55.92 -22.04
C LYS A 74 54.97 54.50 -22.39
N PHE A 75 55.59 53.90 -23.41
CA PHE A 75 55.33 52.53 -23.81
C PHE A 75 55.67 51.53 -22.70
N GLU A 76 56.84 51.63 -22.08
CA GLU A 76 57.26 50.74 -20.99
C GLU A 76 56.32 50.85 -19.78
N HIS A 77 55.89 52.06 -19.42
CA HIS A 77 54.92 52.26 -18.35
C HIS A 77 53.56 51.64 -18.68
N PHE A 78 53.07 51.83 -19.92
CA PHE A 78 51.83 51.21 -20.39
C PHE A 78 51.93 49.68 -20.36
N GLU A 79 52.99 49.12 -20.91
CA GLU A 79 53.19 47.67 -21.01
C GLU A 79 53.31 47.02 -19.63
N LYS A 80 54.03 47.66 -18.70
CA LYS A 80 54.11 47.20 -17.30
C LYS A 80 52.74 47.18 -16.63
N ARG A 81 51.90 48.21 -16.84
CA ARG A 81 50.53 48.25 -16.31
C ARG A 81 49.64 47.20 -16.97
N ARG A 82 49.77 47.00 -18.28
CA ARG A 82 49.03 45.99 -19.04
C ARG A 82 49.33 44.58 -18.53
N LEU A 83 50.61 44.23 -18.37
CA LEU A 83 51.02 42.92 -17.87
C LEU A 83 50.49 42.66 -16.46
N LYS A 84 50.54 43.67 -15.58
CA LYS A 84 49.95 43.58 -14.24
C LYS A 84 48.44 43.29 -14.30
N LYS A 85 47.70 44.05 -15.12
CA LYS A 85 46.25 43.82 -15.33
C LYS A 85 45.94 42.41 -15.85
N ILE A 86 46.76 41.88 -16.76
CA ILE A 86 46.61 40.50 -17.26
C ILE A 86 46.78 39.49 -16.12
N GLU A 87 47.79 39.69 -15.27
CA GLU A 87 48.04 38.82 -14.12
C GLU A 87 46.86 38.84 -13.13
N ASP A 88 46.33 40.03 -12.84
CA ASP A 88 45.17 40.21 -11.95
C ASP A 88 43.93 39.49 -12.52
N VAL A 89 43.64 39.67 -13.82
CA VAL A 89 42.54 38.97 -14.50
C VAL A 89 42.73 37.45 -14.48
N LYS A 90 43.96 36.94 -14.65
CA LYS A 90 44.25 35.50 -14.58
C LYS A 90 43.99 34.93 -13.18
N LYS A 91 44.48 35.62 -12.13
CA LYS A 91 44.22 35.22 -10.73
C LYS A 91 42.73 35.22 -10.43
N GLN A 92 42.00 36.23 -10.91
CA GLN A 92 40.57 36.32 -10.67
C GLN A 92 39.78 35.24 -11.42
N LYS A 93 40.17 34.93 -12.66
CA LYS A 93 39.62 33.81 -13.43
C LYS A 93 39.76 32.49 -12.66
N GLU A 94 40.93 32.22 -12.12
CA GLU A 94 41.18 31.00 -11.33
C GLU A 94 40.32 30.96 -10.06
N LYS A 95 40.16 32.10 -9.38
CA LYS A 95 39.30 32.23 -8.21
C LYS A 95 37.84 31.90 -8.54
N ILE A 96 37.32 32.44 -9.64
CA ILE A 96 35.94 32.16 -10.11
C ILE A 96 35.77 30.67 -10.40
N LEU A 97 36.75 30.03 -11.04
CA LEU A 97 36.70 28.59 -11.33
C LEU A 97 36.63 27.76 -10.03
N ARG A 98 37.50 28.04 -9.07
CA ARG A 98 37.51 27.36 -7.76
C ARG A 98 36.22 27.56 -6.98
N GLU A 99 35.64 28.76 -7.02
CA GLU A 99 34.34 29.05 -6.37
C GLU A 99 33.22 28.21 -7.00
N ARG A 100 33.18 28.14 -8.35
CA ARG A 100 32.18 27.35 -9.08
C ARG A 100 32.31 25.85 -8.83
N GLU A 101 33.53 25.32 -8.67
CA GLU A 101 33.75 23.92 -8.32
C GLU A 101 33.20 23.61 -6.92
N LYS A 102 33.53 24.43 -5.93
CA LYS A 102 33.02 24.28 -4.55
C LYS A 102 31.49 24.32 -4.48
N GLU A 103 30.85 25.16 -5.29
CA GLU A 103 29.38 25.20 -5.36
C GLU A 103 28.78 23.93 -5.97
N ARG A 104 29.44 23.33 -6.97
CA ARG A 104 29.00 22.07 -7.58
C ARG A 104 29.10 20.91 -6.58
N GLU A 105 30.18 20.86 -5.81
CA GLU A 105 30.37 19.85 -4.76
C GLU A 105 29.27 19.94 -3.68
N LYS A 106 29.00 21.13 -3.15
CA LYS A 106 27.93 21.35 -2.15
C LYS A 106 26.53 21.00 -2.66
N LYS A 107 26.27 21.18 -3.96
CA LYS A 107 24.98 20.78 -4.56
C LYS A 107 24.86 19.25 -4.64
N ASN A 108 25.94 18.55 -4.98
CA ASN A 108 25.97 17.09 -5.08
C ASN A 108 25.78 16.40 -3.72
N GLU A 109 26.38 16.93 -2.65
CA GLU A 109 26.20 16.40 -1.29
C GLU A 109 24.74 16.50 -0.82
N ASN A 110 24.09 17.63 -1.08
CA ASN A 110 22.69 17.86 -0.71
C ASN A 110 21.69 16.96 -1.45
N GLU A 111 21.97 16.60 -2.71
CA GLU A 111 21.11 15.68 -3.46
C GLU A 111 21.18 14.24 -2.92
N ASN A 112 22.37 13.79 -2.51
CA ASN A 112 22.56 12.45 -1.96
C ASN A 112 21.87 12.27 -0.61
N GLU A 113 21.87 13.30 0.25
CA GLU A 113 21.11 13.28 1.50
C GLU A 113 19.58 13.16 1.28
N LYS A 114 19.04 13.93 0.32
CA LYS A 114 17.61 13.90 -0.01
C LYS A 114 17.18 12.53 -0.54
N LYS A 115 18.03 11.88 -1.35
CA LYS A 115 17.79 10.50 -1.84
C LYS A 115 17.78 9.46 -0.72
N MET A 116 18.66 9.57 0.29
CA MET A 116 18.64 8.66 1.45
C MET A 116 17.40 8.85 2.34
N LYS A 117 17.00 10.10 2.61
CA LYS A 117 15.83 10.42 3.46
C LYS A 117 14.52 9.92 2.82
N SER A 118 14.39 9.99 1.49
CA SER A 118 13.20 9.49 0.76
C SER A 118 13.07 7.96 0.77
N LYS A 119 14.18 7.21 0.66
CA LYS A 119 14.18 5.73 0.76
C LYS A 119 13.74 5.24 2.15
N LYS A 120 14.19 5.89 3.23
CA LYS A 120 13.75 5.57 4.61
C LYS A 120 12.25 5.82 4.82
N LYS A 121 11.70 6.93 4.30
CA LYS A 121 10.25 7.22 4.37
C LYS A 121 9.40 6.18 3.60
N LYS A 122 9.83 5.77 2.40
CA LYS A 122 9.13 4.71 1.63
C LYS A 122 9.13 3.36 2.36
N LYS A 123 10.24 2.95 2.99
CA LYS A 123 10.30 1.71 3.80
C LYS A 123 9.35 1.75 5.01
N LYS A 124 9.30 2.87 5.75
CA LYS A 124 8.34 3.04 6.87
C LYS A 124 6.88 2.96 6.40
N LYS A 125 6.53 3.60 5.28
CA LYS A 125 5.16 3.54 4.71
C LYS A 125 4.76 2.13 4.29
N LYS A 126 5.67 1.36 3.66
CA LYS A 126 5.43 -0.06 3.34
C LYS A 126 5.22 -0.93 4.59
N LYS A 127 6.04 -0.76 5.64
CA LYS A 127 5.87 -1.49 6.91
C LYS A 127 4.52 -1.17 7.56
N LYS A 128 4.11 0.10 7.61
CA LYS A 128 2.80 0.50 8.17
C LYS A 128 1.63 -0.14 7.42
N LYS A 129 1.67 -0.16 6.08
CA LYS A 129 0.65 -0.85 5.26
C LYS A 129 0.59 -2.35 5.55
N LYS A 130 1.75 -3.02 5.68
CA LYS A 130 1.80 -4.47 5.96
C LYS A 130 1.23 -4.80 7.35
N ILE A 131 1.55 -3.98 8.36
CA ILE A 131 0.99 -4.12 9.71
C ILE A 131 -0.53 -3.91 9.71
N GLN A 132 -1.02 -2.94 8.94
CA GLN A 132 -2.45 -2.68 8.82
C GLN A 132 -3.21 -3.85 8.19
N GLN A 133 -2.70 -4.40 7.08
CA GLN A 133 -3.26 -5.58 6.43
C GLN A 133 -3.28 -6.81 7.36
N LEU A 134 -2.23 -7.01 8.15
CA LEU A 134 -2.18 -8.10 9.14
C LEU A 134 -3.29 -7.95 10.20
N LYS A 135 -3.52 -6.74 10.71
CA LYS A 135 -4.60 -6.48 11.67
C LYS A 135 -5.98 -6.71 11.05
N GLU A 136 -6.20 -6.26 9.82
CA GLU A 136 -7.46 -6.48 9.09
C GLU A 136 -7.75 -7.97 8.90
N ASN A 137 -6.75 -8.75 8.48
CA ASN A 137 -6.87 -10.20 8.35
C ASN A 137 -7.18 -10.89 9.68
N GLN A 138 -6.55 -10.45 10.77
CA GLN A 138 -6.79 -11.02 12.09
C GLN A 138 -8.20 -10.73 12.61
N ILE A 139 -8.73 -9.52 12.36
CA ILE A 139 -10.11 -9.16 12.68
C ILE A 139 -11.09 -10.01 11.86
N LEU A 140 -10.82 -10.19 10.57
CA LEU A 140 -11.66 -11.02 9.70
C LEU A 140 -11.69 -12.47 10.16
N GLN A 141 -10.55 -13.04 10.55
CA GLN A 141 -10.49 -14.40 11.10
C GLN A 141 -11.28 -14.54 12.40
N ARG A 142 -11.20 -13.56 13.30
CA ARG A 142 -12.00 -13.56 14.54
C ARG A 142 -13.51 -13.50 14.26
N ARG A 143 -13.93 -12.72 13.26
CA ARG A 143 -15.35 -12.68 12.86
C ARG A 143 -15.84 -14.03 12.34
N LYS A 144 -15.07 -14.65 11.44
CA LYS A 144 -15.38 -15.98 10.92
C LYS A 144 -15.43 -17.05 12.00
N ALA A 145 -14.50 -17.00 12.96
CA ALA A 145 -14.49 -17.93 14.09
C ALA A 145 -15.74 -17.75 14.96
N LYS A 146 -16.14 -16.50 15.22
CA LYS A 146 -17.36 -16.21 15.97
C LYS A 146 -18.64 -16.65 15.23
N GLU A 147 -18.72 -16.41 13.93
CA GLU A 147 -19.84 -16.89 13.10
C GLU A 147 -19.98 -18.41 13.12
N LEU A 148 -18.85 -19.14 13.09
CA LEU A 148 -18.83 -20.60 13.23
C LEU A 148 -19.26 -21.05 14.64
N GLU A 149 -18.79 -20.37 15.68
CA GLU A 149 -19.16 -20.66 17.07
C GLU A 149 -20.66 -20.46 17.31
N ASP A 150 -21.23 -19.36 16.78
CA ASP A 150 -22.66 -19.08 16.85
C ASP A 150 -23.47 -20.16 16.11
N LEU A 151 -23.00 -20.63 14.94
CA LEU A 151 -23.66 -21.69 14.18
C LEU A 151 -23.63 -23.05 14.90
N ILE A 152 -22.48 -23.41 15.49
CA ILE A 152 -22.35 -24.63 16.30
C ILE A 152 -23.27 -24.55 17.53
N SER A 153 -23.35 -23.38 18.18
CA SER A 153 -24.24 -23.18 19.33
C SER A 153 -25.71 -23.37 18.97
N GLN A 154 -26.15 -22.86 17.80
CA GLN A 154 -27.51 -23.06 17.30
C GLN A 154 -27.78 -24.53 16.98
N GLU A 155 -26.84 -25.24 16.36
CA GLU A 155 -26.97 -26.65 16.03
C GLU A 155 -27.11 -27.50 17.31
N LEU A 156 -26.28 -27.25 18.32
CA LEU A 156 -26.38 -27.92 19.62
C LEU A 156 -27.72 -27.65 20.33
N GLN A 157 -28.20 -26.41 20.31
CA GLN A 157 -29.52 -26.09 20.88
C GLN A 157 -30.65 -26.81 20.13
N SER A 158 -30.56 -26.90 18.81
CA SER A 158 -31.56 -27.59 18.00
C SER A 158 -31.60 -29.09 18.30
N LEU A 159 -30.44 -29.72 18.48
CA LEU A 159 -30.31 -31.12 18.86
C LEU A 159 -30.88 -31.38 20.26
N GLU A 160 -30.61 -30.50 21.23
CA GLU A 160 -31.15 -30.63 22.59
C GLU A 160 -32.69 -30.53 22.60
N ILE A 161 -33.25 -29.63 21.79
CA ILE A 161 -34.71 -29.52 21.63
C ILE A 161 -35.28 -30.78 20.99
N GLU A 162 -34.64 -31.29 19.94
CA GLU A 162 -35.08 -32.50 19.25
C GLU A 162 -35.05 -33.72 20.19
N GLU A 163 -33.99 -33.88 20.98
CA GLU A 163 -33.85 -34.95 21.96
C GLU A 163 -34.95 -34.87 23.03
N LYS A 164 -35.21 -33.67 23.58
CA LYS A 164 -36.31 -33.46 24.54
C LYS A 164 -37.67 -33.77 23.94
N ASN A 165 -37.89 -33.46 22.67
CA ASN A 165 -39.15 -33.80 21.99
C ASN A 165 -39.27 -35.31 21.78
N ARG A 166 -38.21 -35.99 21.35
CA ARG A 166 -38.19 -37.46 21.23
C ARG A 166 -38.47 -38.14 22.56
N GLU A 167 -37.85 -37.69 23.65
CA GLU A 167 -38.13 -38.24 24.98
C GLU A 167 -39.58 -38.05 25.42
N ARG A 168 -40.18 -36.90 25.11
CA ARG A 168 -41.60 -36.63 25.41
C ARG A 168 -42.51 -37.55 24.61
N GLU A 169 -42.26 -37.70 23.33
CA GLU A 169 -43.01 -38.61 22.45
C GLU A 169 -42.88 -40.07 22.92
N GLU A 170 -41.70 -40.52 23.33
CA GLU A 170 -41.51 -41.86 23.86
C GLU A 170 -42.26 -42.07 25.18
N LYS A 171 -42.23 -41.09 26.08
CA LYS A 171 -43.00 -41.14 27.35
C LYS A 171 -44.51 -41.21 27.08
N GLU A 172 -45.01 -40.41 26.16
CA GLU A 172 -46.42 -40.42 25.76
C GLU A 172 -46.83 -41.77 25.16
N ARG A 173 -46.02 -42.32 24.25
CA ARG A 173 -46.24 -43.66 23.67
C ARG A 173 -46.26 -44.75 24.74
N LEU A 174 -45.37 -44.69 25.72
CA LEU A 174 -45.33 -45.64 26.83
C LEU A 174 -46.57 -45.53 27.73
N GLU A 175 -47.02 -44.31 28.02
CA GLU A 175 -48.22 -44.07 28.81
C GLU A 175 -49.49 -44.58 28.09
N ASP A 176 -49.60 -44.33 26.79
CA ASP A 176 -50.69 -44.85 25.97
C ASP A 176 -50.70 -46.38 25.91
N LEU A 177 -49.53 -47.00 25.81
CA LEU A 177 -49.41 -48.46 25.85
C LEU A 177 -49.86 -49.01 27.21
N ARG A 178 -49.52 -48.32 28.32
CA ARG A 178 -49.99 -48.68 29.67
C ARG A 178 -51.51 -48.55 29.78
N LYS A 179 -52.09 -47.44 29.34
CA LYS A 179 -53.55 -47.20 29.32
C LYS A 179 -54.28 -48.27 28.49
N LYS A 180 -53.75 -48.65 27.32
CA LYS A 180 -54.30 -49.72 26.48
C LYS A 180 -54.29 -51.06 27.21
N LYS A 181 -53.16 -51.45 27.80
CA LYS A 181 -53.04 -52.71 28.57
C LYS A 181 -53.99 -52.73 29.78
N GLU A 182 -54.18 -51.62 30.47
CA GLU A 182 -55.13 -51.54 31.58
C GLU A 182 -56.58 -51.68 31.11
N LYS A 183 -56.96 -51.01 30.02
CA LYS A 183 -58.30 -51.15 29.41
C LYS A 183 -58.55 -52.60 28.99
N GLU A 184 -57.58 -53.24 28.34
CA GLU A 184 -57.66 -54.64 27.93
C GLU A 184 -57.82 -55.58 29.14
N LYS A 185 -57.04 -55.38 30.21
CA LYS A 185 -57.19 -56.13 31.46
C LYS A 185 -58.59 -55.96 32.07
N LYS A 186 -59.14 -54.74 32.08
CA LYS A 186 -60.51 -54.47 32.59
C LYS A 186 -61.56 -55.18 31.74
N ILE A 187 -61.45 -55.12 30.41
CA ILE A 187 -62.35 -55.81 29.48
C ILE A 187 -62.28 -57.33 29.70
N ARG A 188 -61.08 -57.89 29.81
CA ARG A 188 -60.88 -59.33 30.04
C ARG A 188 -61.54 -59.79 31.35
N LYS A 189 -61.33 -59.06 32.45
CA LYS A 189 -61.98 -59.34 33.74
C LYS A 189 -63.50 -59.24 33.65
N ALA A 190 -64.04 -58.23 32.97
CA ALA A 190 -65.48 -58.08 32.80
C ALA A 190 -66.10 -59.23 31.97
N LEU A 191 -65.42 -59.67 30.91
CA LEU A 191 -65.84 -60.83 30.11
C LEU A 191 -65.81 -62.13 30.91
N GLU A 192 -64.79 -62.32 31.75
CA GLU A 192 -64.68 -63.49 32.63
C GLU A 192 -65.81 -63.53 33.66
N ILE A 193 -66.09 -62.41 34.34
CA ILE A 193 -67.22 -62.28 35.27
C ILE A 193 -68.55 -62.56 34.55
N ARG A 194 -68.74 -62.04 33.32
CA ARG A 194 -69.96 -62.28 32.54
C ARG A 194 -70.14 -63.76 32.19
N ARG A 195 -69.07 -64.45 31.79
CA ARG A 195 -69.09 -65.90 31.52
C ARG A 195 -69.45 -66.71 32.76
N GLU A 196 -68.84 -66.39 33.91
CA GLU A 196 -69.17 -67.06 35.18
C GLU A 196 -70.64 -66.86 35.58
N GLN A 197 -71.19 -65.65 35.40
CA GLN A 197 -72.59 -65.37 35.68
C GLN A 197 -73.54 -66.13 34.76
N GLU A 198 -73.21 -66.23 33.47
CA GLU A 198 -73.98 -66.97 32.47
C GLU A 198 -73.96 -68.48 32.76
N GLU A 199 -72.79 -69.04 33.10
CA GLU A 199 -72.66 -70.44 33.50
C GLU A 199 -73.44 -70.75 34.79
N LYS A 200 -73.39 -69.86 35.78
CA LYS A 200 -74.20 -69.98 37.01
C LYS A 200 -75.70 -69.93 36.71
N ARG A 201 -76.16 -69.06 35.81
CA ARG A 201 -77.57 -68.99 35.39
C ARG A 201 -77.98 -70.28 34.66
N ARG A 202 -77.15 -70.78 33.76
CA ARG A 202 -77.40 -72.03 33.03
C ARG A 202 -77.50 -73.22 33.97
N LYS A 203 -76.57 -73.38 34.93
CA LYS A 203 -76.62 -74.45 35.94
C LYS A 203 -77.90 -74.39 36.79
N LYS A 204 -78.35 -73.18 37.17
CA LYS A 204 -79.61 -73.01 37.91
C LYS A 204 -80.83 -73.44 37.08
N LEU A 205 -80.89 -73.05 35.81
CA LEU A 205 -81.97 -73.47 34.91
C LEU A 205 -81.98 -75.00 34.71
N GLU A 206 -80.82 -75.63 34.47
CA GLU A 206 -80.70 -77.09 34.34
C GLU A 206 -81.12 -77.82 35.64
N GLU A 207 -80.83 -77.26 36.81
CA GLU A 207 -81.26 -77.83 38.10
C GLU A 207 -82.78 -77.68 38.32
N GLU A 208 -83.36 -76.54 37.95
CA GLU A 208 -84.81 -76.33 37.99
C GLU A 208 -85.56 -77.26 37.03
N GLU A 209 -85.06 -77.43 35.80
CA GLU A 209 -85.60 -78.39 34.82
C GLU A 209 -85.55 -79.82 35.36
N ARG A 210 -84.43 -80.25 35.96
CA ARG A 210 -84.32 -81.56 36.61
C ARG A 210 -85.33 -81.74 37.74
N LYS A 211 -85.52 -80.73 38.59
CA LYS A 211 -86.54 -80.76 39.67
C LYS A 211 -87.95 -80.86 39.11
N MET A 212 -88.25 -80.16 38.02
CA MET A 212 -89.56 -80.25 37.35
C MET A 212 -89.80 -81.63 36.73
N GLN A 213 -88.79 -82.20 36.05
CA GLN A 213 -88.86 -83.56 35.51
C GLN A 213 -89.07 -84.60 36.61
N GLN A 214 -88.36 -84.49 37.74
CA GLN A 214 -88.55 -85.36 38.89
C GLN A 214 -89.96 -85.27 39.46
N LYS A 215 -90.47 -84.05 39.69
CA LYS A 215 -91.86 -83.84 40.15
C LYS A 215 -92.89 -84.43 39.19
N TYR A 216 -92.68 -84.29 37.88
CA TYR A 216 -93.56 -84.87 36.86
C TYR A 216 -93.56 -86.40 36.90
N LEU A 217 -92.38 -87.02 37.02
CA LEU A 217 -92.25 -88.48 37.18
C LEU A 217 -92.88 -88.98 38.49
N GLU A 218 -92.80 -88.22 39.58
CA GLU A 218 -93.47 -88.56 40.85
C GLU A 218 -94.99 -88.48 40.73
N GLN A 219 -95.52 -87.51 39.97
CA GLN A 219 -96.96 -87.41 39.71
C GLN A 219 -97.48 -88.60 38.88
N LEU A 220 -96.72 -89.09 37.89
CA LEU A 220 -97.09 -90.26 37.08
C LEU A 220 -97.07 -91.59 37.85
N LYS A 221 -96.42 -91.65 39.01
CA LYS A 221 -96.35 -92.85 39.87
C LYS A 221 -97.48 -92.93 40.90
N LYS A 222 -98.26 -91.87 41.07
CA LYS A 222 -99.46 -91.84 41.92
C LYS A 222 -100.70 -92.16 41.10
#